data_AF-A0A1I4L0X7-F1
#
_entry.id   AF-A0A1I4L0X7-F1
#
_cell.length_a   1.000
_cell.length_b   1.000
_cell.length_c   1.000
_cell.angle_alpha   90.00
_cell.angle_beta   90.00
_cell.angle_gamma   90.00
#
_symmetry.space_group_name_H-M   'P 1'
#
loop_
_entity.id
_entity.type
_entity.pdbx_description
1 polymer ?
#
loop_
_entity_poly.entity_id
_entity_poly.type
_entity_poly.pdbx_seq_one_letter_code
_entity_poly.pdbx_strand_id
1 'polypeptide(L)'
;MVSSGELKQQAKDSLKGRWGQAILLNLIPTLITIAIILILALPTALLIATMQDSSAMQEMVSGSSSSSSGGGIVSTIISALFMSGISWTYLDIIRGKRTTIEPFKDAFRGFSGVFFGGVLLLALVTTIFTTLWALLLVIPGIIKGYAYSQSYFIYYDVVTETGEKPKILDTITASRKLMDGYKGKLFWLDLSFIGWHILAIATVGIGYLWLNPYITATKAAFYEQLPKQV
;
A
#
# COMPACT_ATOMS: atom_id res chain seq x y z
N MET A 1 5.40 -9.26 -22.52
CA MET A 1 5.14 -8.34 -21.40
C MET A 1 5.70 -6.99 -21.77
N VAL A 2 4.94 -5.93 -21.51
CA VAL A 2 5.23 -4.58 -21.95
C VAL A 2 6.39 -3.99 -21.11
N SER A 3 7.13 -3.02 -21.66
CA SER A 3 8.30 -2.45 -20.99
C SER A 3 7.92 -1.57 -19.79
N SER A 4 8.88 -1.32 -18.88
CA SER A 4 8.67 -0.41 -17.74
C SER A 4 8.31 1.01 -18.17
N GLY A 5 8.76 1.46 -19.34
CA GLY A 5 8.43 2.78 -19.90
C GLY A 5 6.97 2.86 -20.35
N GLU A 6 6.49 1.84 -21.05
CA GLU A 6 5.10 1.74 -21.50
C GLU A 6 4.12 1.58 -20.33
N LEU A 7 4.48 0.80 -19.29
CA LEU A 7 3.70 0.70 -18.05
C LEU A 7 3.50 2.07 -17.38
N LYS A 8 4.58 2.84 -17.29
CA LYS A 8 4.57 4.21 -16.78
C LYS A 8 3.74 5.14 -17.68
N GLN A 9 3.81 4.98 -18.99
CA GLN A 9 3.01 5.76 -19.92
C GLN A 9 1.52 5.44 -19.77
N GLN A 10 1.14 4.17 -19.70
CA GLN A 10 -0.23 3.72 -19.47
C GLN A 10 -0.78 4.28 -18.14
N ALA A 11 0.02 4.28 -17.08
CA ALA A 11 -0.34 4.90 -15.81
C ALA A 11 -0.53 6.42 -15.93
N LYS A 12 0.31 7.13 -16.69
CA LYS A 12 0.12 8.56 -16.93
C LYS A 12 -1.16 8.83 -17.72
N ASP A 13 -1.43 8.02 -18.73
CA ASP A 13 -2.61 8.16 -19.59
C ASP A 13 -3.90 7.90 -18.83
N SER A 14 -3.93 6.91 -17.93
CA SER A 14 -5.09 6.64 -17.06
C SER A 14 -5.37 7.76 -16.04
N LEU A 15 -4.35 8.55 -15.69
CA LEU A 15 -4.45 9.70 -14.79
C LEU A 15 -4.76 11.03 -15.50
N LYS A 16 -4.64 11.11 -16.84
CA LYS A 16 -4.93 12.34 -17.59
C LYS A 16 -6.38 12.80 -17.35
N GLY A 17 -6.55 14.08 -17.02
CA GLY A 17 -7.85 14.67 -16.67
C GLY A 17 -8.36 14.33 -15.26
N ARG A 18 -7.60 13.56 -14.46
CA ARG A 18 -8.06 12.98 -13.18
C ARG A 18 -7.06 13.15 -12.03
N TRP A 19 -5.93 13.80 -12.30
CA TRP A 19 -4.84 14.01 -11.35
C TRP A 19 -5.31 14.56 -10.01
N GLY A 20 -6.20 15.57 -9.99
CA GLY A 20 -6.71 16.13 -8.74
C GLY A 20 -7.42 15.09 -7.86
N GLN A 21 -8.24 14.22 -8.46
CA GLN A 21 -8.95 13.18 -7.74
C GLN A 21 -7.99 12.07 -7.27
N ALA A 22 -7.00 11.71 -8.10
CA ALA A 22 -5.98 10.72 -7.78
C ALA A 22 -5.07 11.17 -6.61
N ILE A 23 -4.70 12.46 -6.59
CA ILE A 23 -3.98 13.09 -5.49
C ILE A 23 -4.83 13.03 -4.23
N LEU A 24 -6.09 13.48 -4.28
CA LEU A 24 -6.98 13.47 -3.11
C LEU A 24 -7.20 12.05 -2.56
N LEU A 25 -7.34 11.06 -3.44
CA LEU A 25 -7.48 9.64 -3.10
C LEU A 25 -6.30 9.12 -2.28
N ASN A 26 -5.06 9.51 -2.65
CA ASN A 26 -3.84 9.10 -1.94
C ASN A 26 -3.53 9.99 -0.72
N LEU A 27 -4.10 11.19 -0.68
CA LEU A 27 -3.94 12.13 0.43
C LEU A 27 -4.79 11.73 1.65
N ILE A 28 -5.97 11.14 1.43
CA ILE A 28 -6.91 10.75 2.51
C ILE A 28 -6.22 9.89 3.60
N PRO A 29 -5.55 8.77 3.28
CA PRO A 29 -4.87 7.97 4.29
C PRO A 29 -3.80 8.78 5.04
N THR A 30 -3.04 9.61 4.34
CA THR A 30 -1.96 10.41 4.96
C THR A 30 -2.51 11.47 5.91
N LEU A 31 -3.61 12.14 5.56
CA LEU A 31 -4.26 13.13 6.42
C LEU A 31 -4.85 12.48 7.67
N ILE A 32 -5.47 11.30 7.53
CA ILE A 32 -5.99 10.54 8.67
C ILE A 32 -4.84 10.18 9.61
N THR A 33 -3.72 9.67 9.09
CA THR A 33 -2.54 9.34 9.91
C THR A 33 -1.98 10.58 10.61
N ILE A 34 -1.86 11.72 9.92
CA ILE A 34 -1.42 12.98 10.53
C ILE A 34 -2.39 13.42 11.63
N ALA A 35 -3.70 13.36 11.38
CA ALA A 35 -4.72 13.73 12.37
C ALA A 35 -4.65 12.85 13.61
N ILE A 36 -4.50 11.52 13.45
CA ILE A 36 -4.32 10.59 14.56
C ILE A 36 -3.05 10.94 15.36
N ILE A 37 -1.94 11.19 14.67
CA ILE A 37 -0.68 11.58 15.33
C ILE A 37 -0.87 12.89 16.10
N LEU A 38 -1.51 13.91 15.54
CA LEU A 38 -1.75 15.18 16.23
C LEU A 38 -2.65 15.00 17.45
N ILE A 39 -3.73 14.21 17.33
CA ILE A 39 -4.65 13.93 18.45
C ILE A 39 -3.94 13.19 19.58
N LEU A 40 -2.97 12.31 19.27
CA LEU A 40 -2.23 11.56 20.29
C LEU A 40 -1.00 12.34 20.83
N ALA A 41 -0.34 13.13 19.98
CA ALA A 41 0.90 13.83 20.31
C ALA A 41 0.67 15.17 21.00
N LEU A 42 -0.41 15.90 20.68
CA LEU A 42 -0.68 17.20 21.29
C LEU A 42 -1.01 17.11 22.80
N PRO A 43 -1.88 16.19 23.26
CA PRO A 43 -2.17 16.05 24.69
C PRO A 43 -0.96 15.55 25.47
N THR A 44 -0.15 14.66 24.87
CA THR A 44 1.07 14.15 25.50
C THR A 44 2.14 15.23 25.59
N ALA A 45 2.35 16.03 24.53
CA ALA A 45 3.25 17.18 24.57
C ALA A 45 2.81 18.25 25.58
N LEU A 46 1.49 18.52 25.66
CA LEU A 46 0.92 19.46 26.63
C LEU A 46 1.09 18.96 28.07
N LEU A 47 0.86 17.67 28.31
CA LEU A 47 1.09 17.02 29.61
C LEU A 47 2.57 17.12 30.01
N ILE A 48 3.48 16.80 29.10
CA ILE A 48 4.93 16.91 29.36
C ILE A 48 5.31 18.36 29.69
N ALA A 49 4.75 19.35 28.99
CA ALA A 49 5.04 20.77 29.24
C ALA A 49 4.52 21.28 30.60
N THR A 50 3.51 20.63 31.20
CA THR A 50 2.99 20.99 32.53
C THR A 50 3.68 20.23 33.67
N MET A 51 4.46 19.20 33.38
CA MET A 51 5.26 18.46 34.36
C MET A 51 6.63 19.14 34.52
N GLN A 52 6.86 19.80 35.65
CA GLN A 52 8.13 20.50 35.96
C GLN A 52 9.29 19.55 36.31
N ASP A 53 9.05 18.23 36.30
CA ASP A 53 10.06 17.22 36.65
C ASP A 53 10.67 16.56 35.41
N SER A 54 12.00 16.61 35.32
CA SER A 54 12.81 16.22 34.16
C SER A 54 12.90 14.70 33.97
N SER A 55 12.54 13.92 34.99
CA SER A 55 12.58 12.45 35.03
C SER A 55 11.41 11.80 34.27
N ALA A 56 10.21 12.38 34.36
CA ALA A 56 9.02 11.93 33.63
C ALA A 56 9.17 12.11 32.11
N MET A 57 9.92 13.13 31.68
CA MET A 57 10.24 13.37 30.27
C MET A 57 11.09 12.24 29.69
N GLN A 58 12.04 11.70 30.46
CA GLN A 58 12.93 10.63 30.01
C GLN A 58 12.23 9.27 29.97
N GLU A 59 11.35 8.96 30.93
CA GLU A 59 10.50 7.75 30.90
C GLU A 59 9.40 7.81 29.82
N MET A 60 8.87 8.98 29.50
CA MET A 60 7.84 9.11 28.47
C MET A 60 8.44 9.12 27.05
N VAL A 61 9.65 9.67 26.85
CA VAL A 61 10.39 9.59 25.57
C VAL A 61 10.93 8.17 25.34
N SER A 62 11.40 7.49 26.38
CA SER A 62 11.78 6.07 26.29
C SER A 62 10.54 5.14 26.19
N GLY A 63 9.43 5.47 26.85
CA GLY A 63 8.16 4.75 26.76
C GLY A 63 7.40 4.96 25.45
N SER A 64 7.52 6.13 24.82
CA SER A 64 6.97 6.40 23.48
C SER A 64 7.84 5.84 22.35
N SER A 65 9.14 5.61 22.62
CA SER A 65 9.99 4.77 21.76
C SER A 65 9.64 3.28 21.85
N SER A 66 8.90 2.86 22.89
CA SER A 66 8.21 1.58 22.91
C SER A 66 6.88 1.70 22.14
N SER A 67 7.00 1.84 20.82
CA SER A 67 5.91 1.47 19.91
C SER A 67 5.53 0.03 20.25
N SER A 68 4.50 -0.14 21.07
CA SER A 68 3.99 -1.43 21.48
C SER A 68 3.81 -2.26 20.22
N SER A 69 4.34 -3.47 20.21
CA SER A 69 4.32 -4.38 19.06
C SER A 69 2.92 -4.57 18.45
N GLY A 70 1.85 -4.31 19.22
CA GLY A 70 0.46 -4.25 18.75
C GLY A 70 0.10 -3.01 17.90
N GLY A 71 0.64 -1.82 18.21
CA GLY A 71 0.37 -0.60 17.43
C GLY A 71 0.96 -0.64 16.02
N GLY A 72 2.14 -1.26 15.86
CA GLY A 72 2.77 -1.46 14.55
C GLY A 72 1.93 -2.36 13.63
N ILE A 73 1.38 -3.46 14.15
CA ILE A 73 0.55 -4.40 13.38
C ILE A 73 -0.76 -3.72 12.95
N VAL A 74 -1.44 -3.02 13.87
CA VAL A 74 -2.69 -2.30 13.56
C VAL A 74 -2.45 -1.25 12.48
N SER A 75 -1.37 -0.47 12.57
CA SER A 75 -1.02 0.53 11.55
C SER A 75 -0.75 -0.10 10.17
N THR A 76 -0.12 -1.27 10.15
CA THR A 76 0.19 -2.00 8.91
C THR A 76 -1.08 -2.52 8.24
N ILE A 77 -2.02 -3.05 9.03
CA ILE A 77 -3.31 -3.55 8.53
C ILE A 77 -4.17 -2.39 7.99
N ILE A 78 -4.28 -1.28 8.73
CA ILE A 78 -5.01 -0.09 8.28
C ILE A 78 -4.43 0.43 6.96
N SER A 79 -3.09 0.48 6.87
CA SER A 79 -2.39 0.90 5.65
C SER A 79 -2.65 -0.05 4.47
N ALA A 80 -2.66 -1.37 4.72
CA ALA A 80 -2.96 -2.38 3.70
C ALA A 80 -4.40 -2.26 3.17
N LEU A 81 -5.37 -1.92 4.02
CA LEU A 81 -6.76 -1.70 3.62
C LEU A 81 -6.89 -0.48 2.69
N PHE A 82 -6.31 0.65 3.06
CA PHE A 82 -6.29 1.84 2.19
C PHE A 82 -5.56 1.56 0.88
N MET A 83 -4.37 0.97 0.95
CA MET A 83 -3.56 0.68 -0.24
C MET A 83 -4.29 -0.26 -1.20
N SER A 84 -4.98 -1.28 -0.67
CA SER A 84 -5.79 -2.20 -1.48
C SER A 84 -6.93 -1.47 -2.19
N GLY A 85 -7.70 -0.65 -1.46
CA GLY A 85 -8.80 0.14 -2.05
C GLY A 85 -8.35 1.09 -3.16
N ILE A 86 -7.25 1.81 -2.93
CA ILE A 86 -6.64 2.72 -3.91
C ILE A 86 -6.13 1.94 -5.12
N SER A 87 -5.43 0.83 -4.90
CA SER A 87 -4.87 0.00 -5.97
C SER A 87 -5.94 -0.59 -6.87
N TRP A 88 -7.04 -1.10 -6.30
CA TRP A 88 -8.17 -1.63 -7.08
C TRP A 88 -8.88 -0.53 -7.87
N THR A 89 -8.96 0.68 -7.33
CA THR A 89 -9.53 1.83 -8.03
C THR A 89 -8.71 2.16 -9.28
N TYR A 90 -7.38 2.19 -9.17
CA TYR A 90 -6.52 2.37 -10.34
C TYR A 90 -6.63 1.22 -11.34
N LEU A 91 -6.74 -0.01 -10.87
CA LEU A 91 -6.94 -1.18 -11.73
C LEU A 91 -8.24 -1.07 -12.54
N ASP A 92 -9.35 -0.68 -11.91
CA ASP A 92 -10.64 -0.50 -12.58
C ASP A 92 -10.59 0.63 -13.64
N ILE A 93 -9.83 1.69 -13.38
CA ILE A 93 -9.64 2.80 -14.34
C ILE A 93 -8.81 2.32 -15.54
N ILE A 94 -7.72 1.60 -15.29
CA ILE A 94 -6.87 1.05 -16.36
C ILE A 94 -7.65 0.07 -17.24
N ARG A 95 -8.58 -0.69 -16.65
CA ARG A 95 -9.50 -1.58 -17.37
C ARG A 95 -10.65 -0.87 -18.07
N GLY A 96 -10.79 0.45 -17.91
CA GLY A 96 -11.92 1.22 -18.44
C GLY A 96 -13.26 0.92 -17.79
N LYS A 97 -13.30 0.18 -16.67
CA LYS A 97 -14.53 -0.13 -15.92
C LYS A 97 -15.11 1.11 -15.25
N ARG A 98 -14.28 2.12 -14.97
CA ARG A 98 -14.70 3.37 -14.34
C ARG A 98 -13.95 4.56 -14.92
N THR A 99 -14.69 5.64 -15.08
CA THR A 99 -14.21 6.93 -15.56
C THR A 99 -14.50 8.04 -14.55
N THR A 100 -14.65 7.76 -13.25
CA THR A 100 -14.68 8.74 -12.15
C THR A 100 -13.96 8.15 -10.93
N ILE A 101 -13.11 8.95 -10.28
CA ILE A 101 -12.54 8.59 -8.98
C ILE A 101 -13.39 9.29 -7.95
N GLU A 102 -13.91 8.55 -6.97
CA GLU A 102 -14.64 9.05 -5.81
C GLU A 102 -13.69 8.99 -4.60
N PRO A 103 -12.86 10.01 -4.33
CA PRO A 103 -11.65 9.86 -3.50
C PRO A 103 -11.92 9.25 -2.12
N PHE A 104 -12.98 9.69 -1.44
CA PHE A 104 -13.37 9.16 -0.14
C PHE A 104 -13.85 7.71 -0.22
N LYS A 105 -14.85 7.43 -1.06
CA LYS A 105 -15.42 6.09 -1.16
C LYS A 105 -14.40 5.06 -1.66
N ASP A 106 -13.57 5.44 -2.61
CA ASP A 106 -12.54 4.58 -3.20
C ASP A 106 -11.37 4.34 -2.23
N ALA A 107 -10.96 5.33 -1.43
CA ALA A 107 -9.98 5.14 -0.37
C ALA A 107 -10.47 4.14 0.68
N PHE A 108 -11.74 4.26 1.08
CA PHE A 108 -12.37 3.38 2.07
C PHE A 108 -12.91 2.07 1.49
N ARG A 109 -12.73 1.82 0.19
CA ARG A 109 -13.24 0.62 -0.48
C ARG A 109 -12.73 -0.67 0.18
N GLY A 110 -11.45 -0.71 0.57
CA GLY A 110 -10.86 -1.84 1.28
C GLY A 110 -11.53 -2.16 2.63
N PHE A 111 -12.20 -1.17 3.24
CA PHE A 111 -12.92 -1.31 4.51
C PHE A 111 -14.35 -1.83 4.35
N SER A 112 -14.82 -2.05 3.11
CA SER A 112 -16.14 -2.60 2.85
C SER A 112 -16.23 -4.03 3.41
N GLY A 113 -17.32 -4.37 4.10
CA GLY A 113 -17.46 -5.64 4.84
C GLY A 113 -17.23 -6.92 4.01
N VAL A 114 -17.45 -6.85 2.68
CA VAL A 114 -17.15 -7.95 1.75
C VAL A 114 -15.63 -8.23 1.67
N PHE A 115 -14.81 -7.18 1.62
CA PHE A 115 -13.36 -7.26 1.42
C PHE A 115 -12.55 -7.19 2.72
N PHE A 116 -13.07 -6.50 3.74
CA PHE A 116 -12.34 -6.18 4.97
C PHE A 116 -11.69 -7.42 5.61
N GLY A 117 -12.46 -8.48 5.84
CA GLY A 117 -11.95 -9.70 6.48
C GLY A 117 -10.88 -10.41 5.65
N GLY A 118 -11.02 -10.42 4.31
CA GLY A 118 -10.05 -11.06 3.43
C GLY A 118 -8.75 -10.27 3.31
N VAL A 119 -8.84 -8.95 3.16
CA VAL A 119 -7.67 -8.06 3.12
C VAL A 119 -6.93 -8.08 4.45
N LEU A 120 -7.65 -8.08 5.58
CA LEU A 120 -7.05 -8.20 6.91
C LEU A 120 -6.26 -9.51 7.05
N LEU A 121 -6.86 -10.63 6.65
CA LEU A 121 -6.20 -11.93 6.74
C LEU A 121 -5.02 -12.04 5.76
N LEU A 122 -5.14 -11.48 4.55
CA LEU A 122 -4.03 -11.36 3.59
C LEU A 122 -2.88 -10.55 4.17
N ALA A 123 -3.16 -9.37 4.73
CA ALA A 123 -2.15 -8.50 5.33
C ALA A 123 -1.42 -9.22 6.48
N LEU A 124 -2.17 -9.90 7.36
CA LEU A 124 -1.61 -10.66 8.46
C LEU A 124 -0.71 -11.80 7.97
N VAL A 125 -1.22 -12.67 7.07
CA VAL A 125 -0.47 -13.85 6.60
C VAL A 125 0.74 -13.45 5.76
N THR A 126 0.60 -12.48 4.86
CA THR A 126 1.72 -12.02 4.02
C THR A 126 2.79 -11.31 4.85
N THR A 127 2.41 -10.55 5.89
CA THR A 127 3.36 -9.94 6.82
C THR A 127 4.13 -11.02 7.57
N ILE A 128 3.45 -12.01 8.16
CA ILE A 128 4.10 -13.12 8.88
C ILE A 128 5.04 -13.89 7.96
N PHE A 129 4.62 -14.25 6.74
CA PHE A 129 5.50 -14.98 5.83
C PHE A 129 6.71 -14.14 5.41
N THR A 130 6.51 -12.87 5.10
CA THR A 130 7.61 -12.00 4.67
C THR A 130 8.59 -11.74 5.81
N THR A 131 8.12 -11.57 7.04
CA THR A 131 8.99 -11.40 8.22
C THR A 131 9.75 -12.67 8.55
N LEU A 132 9.12 -13.85 8.46
CA LEU A 132 9.82 -15.13 8.64
C LEU A 132 10.93 -15.33 7.61
N TRP A 133 10.67 -15.00 6.34
CA TRP A 133 11.70 -15.06 5.30
C TRP A 133 12.82 -14.05 5.53
N ALA A 134 12.47 -12.81 5.91
CA ALA A 134 13.45 -11.76 6.20
C ALA A 134 14.30 -12.08 7.44
N LEU A 135 13.73 -12.74 8.45
CA LEU A 135 14.43 -13.18 9.66
C LEU A 135 15.43 -14.30 9.36
N LEU A 136 15.11 -15.19 8.42
CA LEU A 136 16.05 -16.18 7.93
C LEU A 136 17.20 -15.50 7.18
N LEU A 137 16.87 -14.68 6.16
CA LEU A 137 17.80 -13.92 5.34
C LEU A 137 17.10 -12.73 4.66
N VAL A 138 17.77 -11.58 4.58
CA VAL A 138 17.19 -10.35 4.00
C VAL A 138 16.80 -10.50 2.52
N ILE A 139 17.68 -11.09 1.70
CA ILE A 139 17.47 -11.24 0.25
C ILE A 139 16.21 -12.06 -0.09
N PRO A 140 16.01 -13.29 0.44
CA PRO A 140 14.78 -14.03 0.15
C PRO A 140 13.54 -13.36 0.73
N GLY A 141 13.65 -12.60 1.83
CA GLY A 141 12.57 -11.74 2.32
C GLY A 141 12.07 -10.76 1.24
N ILE A 142 12.98 -10.05 0.59
CA ILE A 142 12.65 -9.12 -0.50
C ILE A 142 11.99 -9.86 -1.68
N ILE A 143 12.60 -10.97 -2.12
CA ILE A 143 12.07 -11.76 -3.25
C ILE A 143 10.65 -12.27 -2.96
N LYS A 144 10.39 -12.72 -1.73
CA LYS A 144 9.07 -13.20 -1.29
C LYS A 144 8.06 -12.06 -1.17
N GLY A 145 8.48 -10.88 -0.71
CA GLY A 145 7.67 -9.66 -0.75
C GLY A 145 7.15 -9.38 -2.17
N TYR A 146 8.02 -9.41 -3.18
CA TYR A 146 7.60 -9.28 -4.58
C TYR A 146 6.71 -10.44 -5.04
N ALA A 147 6.98 -11.67 -4.62
CA ALA A 147 6.14 -12.83 -4.97
C ALA A 147 4.70 -12.72 -4.46
N TYR A 148 4.48 -12.05 -3.32
CA TYR A 148 3.16 -11.88 -2.70
C TYR A 148 2.45 -10.59 -3.10
N SER A 149 3.13 -9.68 -3.80
CA SER A 149 2.63 -8.35 -4.16
C SER A 149 1.28 -8.33 -4.90
N GLN A 150 0.98 -9.39 -5.67
CA GLN A 150 -0.25 -9.46 -6.48
C GLN A 150 -1.43 -10.07 -5.74
N SER A 151 -1.22 -10.59 -4.52
CA SER A 151 -2.26 -11.29 -3.76
C SER A 151 -3.52 -10.42 -3.54
N TYR A 152 -3.34 -9.12 -3.30
CA TYR A 152 -4.46 -8.19 -3.11
C TYR A 152 -5.27 -7.96 -4.38
N PHE A 153 -4.63 -7.95 -5.55
CA PHE A 153 -5.32 -7.80 -6.83
C PHE A 153 -6.05 -9.09 -7.22
N ILE A 154 -5.42 -10.25 -7.03
CA ILE A 154 -6.04 -11.56 -7.28
C ILE A 154 -7.26 -11.75 -6.37
N TYR A 155 -7.14 -11.42 -5.08
CA TYR A 155 -8.26 -11.50 -4.14
C TYR A 155 -9.46 -10.67 -4.63
N TYR A 156 -9.17 -9.44 -5.06
CA TYR A 156 -10.19 -8.55 -5.60
C TYR A 156 -10.86 -9.11 -6.85
N ASP A 157 -10.07 -9.56 -7.83
CA ASP A 157 -10.59 -10.14 -9.07
C ASP A 157 -11.51 -11.33 -8.78
N VAL A 158 -11.06 -12.30 -7.98
CA VAL A 158 -11.86 -13.48 -7.64
C VAL A 158 -13.17 -13.08 -6.94
N VAL A 159 -13.11 -12.23 -5.91
CA VAL A 159 -14.32 -11.79 -5.20
C VAL A 159 -15.28 -11.04 -6.14
N THR A 160 -14.77 -10.25 -7.09
CA THR A 160 -15.64 -9.53 -8.05
C THR A 160 -16.22 -10.41 -9.14
N GLU A 161 -15.53 -11.48 -9.54
CA GLU A 161 -15.95 -12.37 -10.63
C GLU A 161 -16.86 -13.50 -10.13
N THR A 162 -16.54 -14.10 -8.98
CA THR A 162 -17.30 -15.25 -8.44
C THR A 162 -18.28 -14.86 -7.34
N GLY A 163 -18.08 -13.70 -6.69
CA GLY A 163 -18.84 -13.30 -5.51
C GLY A 163 -18.45 -14.03 -4.23
N GLU A 164 -17.50 -14.98 -4.30
CA GLU A 164 -17.08 -15.79 -3.16
C GLU A 164 -15.74 -15.32 -2.60
N LYS A 165 -15.52 -15.56 -1.30
CA LYS A 165 -14.27 -15.24 -0.62
C LYS A 165 -13.26 -16.38 -0.87
N PRO A 166 -12.22 -16.19 -1.69
CA PRO A 166 -11.24 -17.25 -1.92
C PRO A 166 -10.45 -17.55 -0.64
N LYS A 167 -9.89 -18.75 -0.57
CA LYS A 167 -8.93 -19.09 0.48
C LYS A 167 -7.69 -18.22 0.33
N ILE A 168 -7.23 -17.69 1.44
CA ILE A 168 -6.11 -16.73 1.48
C ILE A 168 -4.80 -17.38 1.03
N LEU A 169 -4.55 -18.62 1.46
CA LEU A 169 -3.34 -19.35 1.05
C LEU A 169 -3.33 -19.66 -0.45
N ASP A 170 -4.50 -19.97 -1.03
CA ASP A 170 -4.64 -20.20 -2.47
C ASP A 170 -4.37 -18.92 -3.25
N THR A 171 -4.87 -17.79 -2.75
CA THR A 171 -4.60 -16.45 -3.31
C THR A 171 -3.10 -16.10 -3.29
N ILE A 172 -2.43 -16.34 -2.16
CA ILE A 172 -0.97 -16.10 -2.03
C ILE A 172 -0.18 -17.04 -2.95
N THR A 173 -0.63 -18.28 -3.08
CA THR A 173 -0.01 -19.28 -3.96
C THR A 173 -0.19 -18.88 -5.43
N ALA A 174 -1.37 -18.42 -5.81
CA ALA A 174 -1.64 -17.86 -7.14
C ALA A 174 -0.75 -16.65 -7.42
N SER A 175 -0.60 -15.72 -6.47
CA SER A 175 0.33 -14.59 -6.61
C SER A 175 1.77 -15.06 -6.84
N ARG A 176 2.23 -16.06 -6.08
CA ARG A 176 3.59 -16.60 -6.23
C ARG A 176 3.82 -17.20 -7.61
N LYS A 177 2.84 -17.94 -8.14
CA LYS A 177 2.89 -18.54 -9.48
C LYS A 177 2.83 -17.47 -10.57
N LEU A 178 1.89 -16.53 -10.45
CA LEU A 178 1.72 -15.41 -11.38
C LEU A 178 2.99 -14.55 -11.50
N MET A 179 3.71 -14.39 -10.38
CA MET A 179 4.95 -13.62 -10.32
C MET A 179 6.19 -14.39 -10.77
N ASP A 180 6.10 -15.68 -11.09
CA ASP A 180 7.27 -16.46 -11.49
C ASP A 180 7.84 -15.97 -12.84
N GLY A 181 9.13 -15.67 -12.87
CA GLY A 181 9.76 -14.96 -14.00
C GLY A 181 9.48 -13.44 -14.09
N TYR A 182 8.62 -12.88 -13.21
CA TYR A 182 8.22 -11.46 -13.25
C TYR A 182 8.69 -10.63 -12.05
N LYS A 183 9.15 -11.26 -10.96
CA LYS A 183 9.68 -10.57 -9.74
C LYS A 183 10.79 -9.57 -10.08
N GLY A 184 11.75 -9.97 -10.92
CA GLY A 184 12.84 -9.10 -11.33
C GLY A 184 12.35 -7.87 -12.10
N LYS A 185 11.32 -8.01 -12.93
CA LYS A 185 10.75 -6.89 -13.67
C LYS A 185 10.07 -5.88 -12.74
N LEU A 186 9.35 -6.36 -11.72
CA LEU A 186 8.76 -5.50 -10.71
C LEU A 186 9.84 -4.80 -9.87
N PHE A 187 10.93 -5.49 -9.54
CA PHE A 187 12.09 -4.89 -8.86
C PHE A 187 12.73 -3.77 -9.69
N TRP A 188 13.00 -4.01 -10.98
CA TRP A 188 13.55 -2.98 -11.87
C TRP A 188 12.57 -1.82 -12.08
N LEU A 189 11.27 -2.09 -12.13
CA LEU A 189 10.25 -1.06 -12.17
C LEU A 189 10.31 -0.19 -10.92
N ASP A 190 10.36 -0.76 -9.73
CA ASP A 190 10.50 0.00 -8.47
C ASP A 190 11.82 0.78 -8.42
N LEU A 191 12.94 0.19 -8.86
CA LEU A 191 14.24 0.86 -8.93
C LEU A 191 14.22 2.06 -9.88
N SER A 192 13.45 1.99 -10.97
CA SER A 192 13.30 3.10 -11.90
C SER A 192 12.52 4.30 -11.34
N PHE A 193 11.93 4.17 -10.15
CA PHE A 193 11.32 5.28 -9.40
C PHE A 193 12.26 5.91 -8.37
N ILE A 194 13.45 5.36 -8.12
CA ILE A 194 14.36 5.87 -7.08
C ILE A 194 14.74 7.33 -7.28
N GLY A 195 14.98 7.76 -8.53
CA GLY A 195 15.25 9.16 -8.84
C GLY A 195 14.07 10.08 -8.54
N TRP A 196 12.84 9.61 -8.75
CA TRP A 196 11.62 10.35 -8.40
C TRP A 196 11.44 10.45 -6.88
N HIS A 197 11.80 9.39 -6.13
CA HIS A 197 11.80 9.43 -4.67
C HIS A 197 12.78 10.48 -4.12
N ILE A 198 14.00 10.54 -4.67
CA ILE A 198 15.00 11.56 -4.29
C ILE A 198 14.44 12.97 -4.53
N LEU A 199 13.83 13.19 -5.70
CA LEU A 199 13.26 14.49 -6.07
C LEU A 199 12.07 14.86 -5.15
N ALA A 200 11.21 13.88 -4.83
CA ALA A 200 10.10 14.08 -3.91
C ALA A 200 10.59 14.43 -2.48
N ILE A 201 11.64 13.77 -1.99
CA ILE A 201 12.26 14.07 -0.69
C ILE A 201 12.88 15.47 -0.69
N ALA A 202 13.57 15.86 -1.77
CA ALA A 202 14.16 17.19 -1.90
C ALA A 202 13.12 18.32 -1.79
N THR A 203 11.88 18.05 -2.18
CA THR A 203 10.73 18.97 -2.02
C THR A 203 10.04 18.89 -0.65
N VAL A 204 10.74 18.43 0.40
CA VAL A 204 10.17 18.20 1.75
C VAL A 204 8.98 17.23 1.71
N GLY A 205 9.02 16.29 0.78
CA GLY A 205 7.98 15.28 0.59
C GLY A 205 6.76 15.73 -0.24
N ILE A 206 6.67 16.99 -0.66
CA ILE A 206 5.55 17.50 -1.46
C ILE A 206 5.41 16.74 -2.79
N GLY A 207 6.52 16.34 -3.40
CA GLY A 207 6.52 15.54 -4.63
C GLY A 207 5.81 14.18 -4.51
N TYR A 208 5.63 13.64 -3.30
CA TYR A 208 4.89 12.39 -3.09
C TYR A 208 3.41 12.50 -3.43
N LEU A 209 2.85 13.71 -3.44
CA LEU A 209 1.46 13.96 -3.84
C LEU A 209 1.18 13.49 -5.28
N TRP A 210 2.12 13.72 -6.20
CA TRP A 210 2.03 13.26 -7.59
C TRP A 210 2.69 11.90 -7.80
N LEU A 211 3.72 11.58 -7.03
CA LEU A 211 4.47 10.34 -7.21
C LEU A 211 3.66 9.12 -6.75
N ASN A 212 2.95 9.19 -5.62
CA ASN A 212 2.14 8.08 -5.11
C ASN A 212 1.06 7.61 -6.09
N PRO A 213 0.15 8.48 -6.60
CA PRO A 213 -0.87 8.04 -7.56
C PRO A 213 -0.23 7.46 -8.82
N TYR A 214 0.90 8.01 -9.26
CA TYR A 214 1.64 7.52 -10.42
C TYR A 214 2.24 6.13 -10.19
N ILE A 215 2.91 5.88 -9.05
CA ILE A 215 3.47 4.56 -8.71
C ILE A 215 2.35 3.54 -8.59
N THR A 216 1.29 3.84 -7.85
CA THR A 216 0.20 2.89 -7.60
C THR A 216 -0.55 2.55 -8.90
N ALA A 217 -0.80 3.54 -9.77
CA ALA A 217 -1.34 3.29 -11.11
C ALA A 217 -0.39 2.44 -11.97
N THR A 218 0.92 2.67 -11.90
CA THR A 218 1.91 1.86 -12.62
C THR A 218 1.94 0.41 -12.12
N LYS A 219 1.80 0.18 -10.81
CA LYS A 219 1.71 -1.17 -10.24
C LYS A 219 0.41 -1.88 -10.62
N ALA A 220 -0.70 -1.16 -10.69
CA ALA A 220 -1.96 -1.69 -11.20
C ALA A 220 -1.86 -2.06 -12.70
N ALA A 221 -1.20 -1.23 -13.51
CA ALA A 221 -0.92 -1.53 -14.92
C ALA A 221 -0.03 -2.77 -15.06
N PHE A 222 0.98 -2.91 -14.19
CA PHE A 222 1.85 -4.08 -14.17
C PHE A 222 1.05 -5.36 -13.90
N TYR A 223 0.18 -5.35 -12.89
CA TYR A 223 -0.70 -6.48 -12.60
C TYR A 223 -1.57 -6.86 -13.80
N GLU A 224 -2.17 -5.86 -14.46
CA GLU A 224 -3.07 -6.10 -15.58
C GLU A 224 -2.40 -6.79 -16.77
N GLN A 225 -1.09 -6.57 -16.94
CA GLN A 225 -0.30 -7.17 -18.01
C GLN A 225 0.30 -8.54 -17.66
N LEU A 226 0.12 -9.03 -16.43
CA LEU A 226 0.55 -10.38 -16.07
C LEU A 226 -0.34 -11.44 -16.74
N PRO A 227 0.22 -12.61 -17.12
CA PRO A 227 -0.56 -13.68 -17.71
C PRO A 227 -1.48 -14.31 -16.65
N LYS A 228 -2.76 -13.95 -16.65
CA LYS A 228 -3.76 -14.39 -15.66
C LYS A 228 -4.18 -15.87 -15.76
N GLN A 229 -3.46 -16.67 -16.55
CA GLN A 229 -3.68 -18.12 -16.65
C GLN A 229 -2.82 -18.82 -15.59
N VAL A 230 -3.39 -19.03 -14.40
CA VAL A 230 -2.75 -19.80 -13.31
C VAL A 230 -3.74 -20.78 -12.71
#